data_AF-A0A2K3KJV5-F1
#
_entry.id   AF-A0A2K3KJV5-F1
#
_cell.length_a   1.000
_cell.length_b   1.000
_cell.length_c   1.000
_cell.angle_alpha   90.00
_cell.angle_beta   90.00
_cell.angle_gamma   90.00
#
_symmetry.space_group_name_H-M   'P 1'
#
loop_
_entity.id
_entity.type
_entity.pdbx_description
1 polymer ?
#
loop_
_entity_poly.entity_id
_entity_poly.type
_entity_poly.pdbx_seq_one_letter_code
_entity_poly.pdbx_strand_id
1 'polypeptide(L)' 'MHQRVIGLNLKGHQLHGSLSPHVGNLTLLKNLNLGNNSFHGEIPKEL' A
#
# COMPACT_ATOMS: atom_id res chain seq x y z
N MET A 1 17.70 15.71 6.95
CA MET A 1 17.54 14.44 6.21
C MET A 1 16.05 14.14 6.10
N HIS A 2 15.52 13.86 4.91
CA HIS A 2 14.12 13.46 4.77
C HIS A 2 14.00 11.94 4.91
N GLN A 3 13.25 11.49 5.90
CA GLN A 3 12.91 10.06 6.02
C GLN A 3 11.82 9.74 5.00
N ARG A 4 11.99 8.64 4.27
CA ARG A 4 11.03 8.16 3.27
C ARG A 4 10.66 6.72 3.56
N VAL A 5 9.41 6.36 3.29
CA VAL A 5 8.91 5.00 3.46
C VAL A 5 9.50 4.10 2.38
N ILE A 6 10.13 3.00 2.79
CA ILE A 6 10.67 1.97 1.89
C ILE A 6 9.90 0.65 1.95
N GLY A 7 9.08 0.46 2.97
CA GLY A 7 8.25 -0.72 3.16
C GLY A 7 7.00 -0.40 3.96
N LEU A 8 5.89 -1.00 3.57
CA LEU A 8 4.59 -0.86 4.22
C LEU A 8 3.97 -2.25 4.38
N ASN A 9 3.82 -2.70 5.63
CA ASN A 9 3.21 -3.98 5.96
C ASN A 9 1.87 -3.75 6.68
N LEU A 10 0.79 -4.07 5.98
CA LEU A 10 -0.58 -3.98 6.48
C LEU A 10 -1.20 -5.36 6.68
N LYS A 11 -0.41 -6.44 6.69
CA LYS A 11 -0.93 -7.81 6.75
C LYS A 11 -1.81 -8.06 7.98
N GLY A 12 -3.02 -8.58 7.77
CA GLY A 12 -3.85 -9.11 8.86
C GLY A 12 -4.61 -8.09 9.70
N HIS A 13 -4.80 -6.87 9.20
CA HIS A 13 -5.51 -5.80 9.92
C HIS A 13 -7.01 -5.75 9.62
N GLN A 14 -7.57 -6.77 8.98
CA GLN A 14 -9.00 -6.82 8.60
C GLN A 14 -9.43 -5.60 7.76
N LEU A 15 -8.50 -5.01 7.01
CA LEU A 15 -8.78 -3.84 6.17
C LEU A 15 -9.65 -4.26 4.99
N HIS A 16 -10.56 -3.38 4.58
CA HIS A 16 -11.46 -3.59 3.45
C HIS A 16 -11.53 -2.33 2.58
N GLY A 17 -12.07 -2.45 1.37
CA GLY A 17 -12.18 -1.35 0.40
C GLY A 17 -11.15 -1.44 -0.72
N SER A 18 -10.93 -0.34 -1.42
CA SER A 18 -9.94 -0.25 -2.49
C SER A 18 -8.64 0.41 -2.04
N LEU A 19 -7.56 0.11 -2.76
CA LEU A 19 -6.28 0.76 -2.51
C LEU A 19 -6.31 2.19 -3.07
N SER A 20 -5.94 3.17 -2.24
CA SER A 20 -5.94 4.57 -2.66
C SER A 20 -4.80 4.84 -3.65
N PRO A 21 -5.02 5.64 -4.72
CA PRO A 21 -3.94 6.09 -5.63
C PRO A 21 -2.80 6.81 -4.93
N HIS A 22 -3.05 7.38 -3.75
CA HIS A 22 -2.04 8.03 -2.92
C HIS A 22 -0.90 7.10 -2.47
N VAL A 23 -1.06 5.77 -2.56
CA VAL A 23 0.04 4.82 -2.34
C VAL A 23 1.19 5.07 -3.33
N GLY A 24 0.90 5.57 -4.53
CA GLY A 24 1.92 5.97 -5.51
C GLY A 24 2.78 7.16 -5.08
N ASN A 25 2.34 7.95 -4.08
CA ASN A 25 3.16 9.03 -3.50
C ASN A 25 4.33 8.49 -2.67
N LEU A 26 4.30 7.20 -2.30
CA LEU A 26 5.40 6.52 -1.63
C LEU A 26 6.50 6.15 -2.65
N THR A 27 7.11 7.18 -3.24
CA THR A 27 8.09 7.09 -4.35
C THR A 27 9.31 6.21 -4.11
N LEU A 28 9.62 5.84 -2.86
CA LEU A 28 10.72 4.91 -2.52
C LEU A 28 10.23 3.57 -1.96
N LEU A 29 8.92 3.28 -2.03
CA LEU A 29 8.35 2.04 -1.55
C LEU A 29 8.87 0.87 -2.39
N LYS A 30 9.49 -0.11 -1.72
CA LYS A 30 10.01 -1.33 -2.33
C LYS A 30 9.21 -2.57 -1.93
N ASN A 31 8.50 -2.50 -0.82
CA ASN A 31 7.74 -3.62 -0.28
C ASN A 31 6.37 -3.15 0.20
N LEU A 32 5.31 -3.73 -0.36
CA LEU A 32 3.94 -3.51 0.06
C LEU A 32 3.29 -4.85 0.37
N ASN A 33 2.98 -5.11 1.64
CA ASN A 33 2.33 -6.34 2.07
C ASN A 33 0.89 -6.05 2.51
N LEU A 34 -0.07 -6.44 1.68
CA LEU A 34 -1.50 -6.29 1.93
C LEU A 34 -2.19 -7.61 2.30
N GLY A 35 -1.44 -8.70 2.49
CA GLY A 35 -2.02 -10.03 2.67
C GLY A 35 -2.96 -10.15 3.87
N ASN A 36 -3.86 -11.12 3.85
CA ASN A 36 -4.84 -11.32 4.94
C ASN A 36 -5.67 -10.05 5.23
N ASN A 37 -6.08 -9.35 4.17
CA ASN A 37 -7.06 -8.27 4.19
C ASN A 37 -8.09 -8.52 3.08
N SER A 38 -9.15 -7.72 3.07
CA SER A 38 -10.28 -7.80 2.15
C SER A 38 -10.28 -6.62 1.16
N PHE A 39 -9.12 -6.31 0.58
CA PHE A 39 -9.04 -5.29 -0.48
C PHE A 39 -9.69 -5.78 -1.78
N HIS A 40 -10.34 -4.87 -2.50
CA HIS A 40 -11.03 -5.14 -3.77
C HIS A 40 -10.93 -3.95 -4.72
N GLY A 41 -11.30 -4.16 -5.99
CA GLY A 41 -11.18 -3.16 -7.04
C GLY A 41 -9.83 -3.21 -7.75
N GLU A 42 -9.55 -2.18 -8.55
CA GLU A 42 -8.33 -2.11 -9.36
C GLU A 42 -7.10 -1.75 -8.52
N ILE A 43 -5.95 -2.28 -8.92
CA ILE A 43 -4.66 -1.81 -8.41
C ILE A 43 -4.39 -0.44 -9.05
N PRO A 44 -4.11 0.62 -8.25
CA PRO A 44 -3.76 1.92 -8.77
C PRO A 44 -2.57 1.85 -9.73
N LYS A 45 -2.62 2.59 -10.84
CA LYS A 45 -1.57 2.59 -11.88
C LYS A 45 -0.31 3.34 -11.43
N GLU A 46 -0.42 4.08 -10.34
CA GLU A 46 0.63 4.89 -9.73
C GLU A 46 1.59 4.06 -8.87
N LEU A 47 1.31 2.77 -8.67
CA LEU A 47 2.13 1.81 -7.92
C LEU A 47 3.29 1.23 -8.74
#